data_AF-A0A946ZSU9-F1
#
_entry.id   AF-A0A946ZSU9-F1
#
_cell.length_a   1.000
_cell.length_b   1.000
_cell.length_c   1.000
_cell.angle_alpha   90.00
_cell.angle_beta   90.00
_cell.angle_gamma   90.00
#
_symmetry.space_group_name_H-M   'P 1'
#
loop_
_entity.id
_entity.type
_entity.pdbx_description
1 polymer ?
#
loop_
_entity_poly.entity_id
_entity_poly.type
_entity_poly.pdbx_seq_one_letter_code
_entity_poly.pdbx_strand_id
1 'polypeptide(L)' 'YIDETNSFEQRHVDLRTFTILGKDKDFVLKGGLSRVALKRGNLIVNSSQGGGSKDTWVLK' A
#
# COMPACT_ATOMS: atom_id res chain seq x y z
N TYR A 1 8.80 5.24 -9.61
CA TYR A 1 9.38 5.60 -10.90
C TYR A 1 8.32 5.36 -11.93
N ILE A 2 8.06 6.34 -12.78
CA ILE A 2 7.08 6.24 -13.86
C ILE A 2 7.92 6.14 -15.14
N ASP A 3 7.88 4.98 -15.78
CA ASP A 3 8.75 4.67 -16.91
C ASP A 3 8.46 5.59 -18.09
N GLU A 4 7.20 5.98 -18.30
CA GLU A 4 6.78 6.83 -19.41
C GLU A 4 7.32 8.27 -19.32
N THR A 5 7.49 8.79 -18.10
CA THR A 5 7.98 10.16 -17.85
C THR A 5 9.41 10.18 -17.33
N ASN A 6 10.04 9.00 -17.18
CA ASN A 6 11.40 8.81 -16.69
C ASN A 6 11.67 9.58 -15.37
N SER A 7 10.68 9.62 -14.47
CA SER A 7 10.70 10.47 -13.29
C SER A 7 10.01 9.84 -12.07
N PHE A 8 10.27 10.39 -10.88
CA PHE A 8 9.54 10.05 -9.68
C PHE A 8 8.36 10.99 -9.50
N GLU A 9 7.16 10.42 -9.50
CA GLU A 9 5.92 11.17 -9.29
C GLU A 9 5.15 10.63 -8.09
N GLN A 10 4.41 11.52 -7.43
CA GLN A 10 3.50 11.15 -6.35
C GLN A 10 2.32 10.34 -6.89
N ARG A 11 1.85 9.39 -6.10
CA ARG A 11 0.66 8.58 -6.35
C ARG A 11 -0.11 8.39 -5.06
N HIS A 12 -1.42 8.23 -5.17
CA HIS A 12 -2.25 7.92 -4.02
C HIS A 12 -1.98 6.49 -3.54
N VAL A 13 -1.88 6.35 -2.22
CA VAL A 13 -1.57 5.10 -1.54
C VAL A 13 -2.64 4.86 -0.49
N ASP A 14 -3.02 3.61 -0.33
CA ASP A 14 -3.72 3.17 0.88
C ASP A 14 -2.88 2.12 1.63
N LEU A 15 -3.08 2.05 2.94
CA LEU A 15 -2.41 1.08 3.80
C LEU A 15 -3.45 0.16 4.41
N ARG A 16 -3.27 -1.15 4.22
CA ARG A 16 -4.04 -2.18 4.90
C ARG A 16 -3.20 -2.85 5.96
N THR A 17 -3.55 -2.63 7.22
CA THR A 17 -3.00 -3.34 8.36
C THR A 17 -3.75 -4.65 8.60
N PHE A 18 -3.13 -5.56 9.34
CA PHE A 18 -3.74 -6.82 9.73
C PHE A 18 -3.66 -6.96 11.25
N THR A 19 -4.81 -7.24 11.86
CA THR A 19 -4.92 -7.52 13.29
C THR A 19 -5.26 -8.99 13.46
N ILE A 20 -4.46 -9.69 14.27
CA ILE A 20 -4.70 -11.06 14.65
C ILE A 20 -5.35 -11.02 16.04
N LEU A 21 -6.59 -11.52 16.10
CA LEU A 21 -7.32 -11.65 17.36
C LEU A 21 -7.01 -13.01 17.99
N GLY A 22 -6.56 -12.99 19.23
CA GLY A 22 -6.28 -14.19 20.03
C GLY A 22 -7.20 -14.26 21.24
N LYS A 23 -7.27 -15.44 21.88
CA LYS A 23 -8.12 -15.63 23.07
C LYS A 23 -7.79 -14.66 24.21
N ASP A 24 -6.50 -14.47 24.47
CA ASP A 24 -6.02 -13.70 25.62
C ASP A 24 -5.30 -12.39 25.20
N LYS A 25 -5.05 -12.20 23.90
CA LYS A 25 -4.32 -11.05 23.38
C LYS A 25 -4.58 -10.81 21.90
N ASP A 26 -4.75 -9.53 21.56
CA ASP A 26 -4.75 -9.05 20.19
C ASP A 26 -3.35 -8.57 19.78
N PHE A 27 -3.02 -8.77 18.50
CA PHE A 27 -1.75 -8.37 17.93
C PHE A 27 -1.96 -7.67 16.58
N VAL A 28 -1.49 -6.42 16.49
CA VAL A 28 -1.42 -5.69 15.23
C VAL A 28 -0.05 -5.93 14.60
N LEU A 29 -0.03 -6.40 13.35
CA LEU A 29 1.21 -6.60 12.61
C LEU A 29 1.97 -5.27 12.49
N LYS A 30 3.28 -5.28 12.79
CA LYS A 30 4.18 -4.14 12.58
C LYS A 30 4.54 -4.01 11.10
N GLY A 31 3.51 -3.76 10.29
CA GLY A 31 3.58 -3.72 8.83
C GLY A 31 2.18 -3.70 8.24
N GLY A 32 2.09 -4.06 6.97
CA GLY A 32 0.85 -4.09 6.23
C GLY A 32 1.08 -4.16 4.74
N LEU A 33 -0.02 -4.21 4.00
CA LEU A 33 0.00 -4.11 2.55
C LEU A 33 -0.23 -2.66 2.15
N SER A 34 0.80 -2.01 1.62
CA SER A 34 0.66 -0.72 0.95
C SER A 34 0.21 -0.95 -0.48
N ARG A 35 -0.93 -0.38 -0.87
CA ARG A 35 -1.45 -0.43 -2.26
C ARG A 35 -1.37 0.95 -2.89
N VAL A 36 -1.03 1.02 -4.16
CA VAL A 36 -0.79 2.28 -4.88
C VAL A 36 -1.66 2.35 -6.12
N ALA A 37 -2.26 3.52 -6.38
CA ALA A 37 -2.91 3.82 -7.64
C ALA A 37 -1.82 4.19 -8.66
N LEU A 38 -1.55 3.33 -9.65
CA LEU A 38 -0.44 3.56 -10.58
C LEU A 38 -0.73 4.67 -11.61
N LYS A 39 -2.00 4.83 -11.99
CA LYS A 39 -2.45 5.87 -12.93
C LYS A 39 -2.46 7.24 -12.25
N ARG A 40 -1.94 8.26 -12.93
CA ARG A 40 -1.88 9.64 -12.44
C ARG A 40 -3.30 10.16 -12.14
N GLY A 41 -3.48 10.80 -10.98
CA GLY A 41 -4.76 11.37 -10.53
C GLY A 41 -5.82 10.34 -10.12
N ASN A 42 -5.52 9.03 -10.18
CA ASN A 42 -6.46 7.99 -9.81
C ASN A 42 -6.42 7.73 -8.29
N LEU A 43 -7.58 7.44 -7.70
CA LEU A 43 -7.73 7.05 -6.29
C LEU A 43 -7.93 5.54 -6.12
N ILE A 44 -8.19 4.82 -7.22
CA ILE A 44 -8.48 3.40 -7.20
C ILE A 44 -7.17 2.60 -7.13
N VAL A 45 -6.99 1.84 -6.06
CA VAL A 45 -5.79 1.03 -5.80
C VAL A 45 -5.97 -0.48 -6.04
N ASN A 46 -7.15 -0.91 -6.51
CA ASN A 46 -7.38 -2.34 -6.72
C ASN A 46 -6.61 -2.85 -7.95
N SER A 47 -6.10 -4.08 -7.88
CA SER A 47 -5.28 -4.65 -8.95
C SER A 47 -6.03 -4.78 -10.28
N SER A 48 -7.32 -5.10 -10.24
CA SER A 48 -8.14 -5.24 -11.46
C SER A 48 -8.30 -3.94 -12.26
N GLN A 49 -7.98 -2.77 -11.69
CA GLN A 49 -7.99 -1.49 -12.42
C GLN A 49 -6.59 -0.85 -12.49
N GLY A 50 -5.54 -1.65 -12.39
CA GLY A 50 -4.15 -1.19 -12.50
C GLY A 50 -3.59 -0.60 -11.21
N GLY A 51 -4.08 -1.04 -10.05
CA GLY A 51 -3.42 -0.83 -8.77
C GLY A 51 -2.21 -1.75 -8.59
N GLY A 52 -1.21 -1.28 -7.86
CA GLY A 52 -0.02 -2.03 -7.50
C GLY A 52 0.17 -2.14 -5.99
N SER A 53 1.28 -2.73 -5.56
CA SER A 53 1.69 -2.79 -4.16
C SER A 53 3.11 -2.24 -3.94
N LYS A 54 3.41 -1.90 -2.69
CA LYS A 54 4.74 -1.52 -2.22
C LYS A 54 5.02 -2.15 -0.86
N ASP A 55 6.30 -2.25 -0.52
CA ASP A 55 6.73 -2.63 0.81
C ASP A 55 6.32 -1.58 1.84
N THR A 56 5.94 -2.04 3.02
CA THR A 56 5.62 -1.18 4.18
C THR A 56 6.71 -1.35 5.22
N TRP A 57 7.51 -0.33 5.44
CA TRP A 57 8.56 -0.35 6.47
C TRP A 57 8.09 0.40 7.72
N VAL A 58 8.05 -0.31 8.85
CA VAL A 58 7.80 0.27 10.18
C VAL A 58 9.13 0.32 10.92
N LEU A 59 9.67 1.53 11.07
CA LEU A 59 10.92 1.75 11.79
C LEU A 59 10.65 1.73 13.30
N LYS A 60 11.66 1.31 14.08
CA LYS A 60 11.61 1.28 15.55
C LYS A 60 12.04 2.61 16.15
#